data_AF-C5H3Z6-F1
#
_entry.id   AF-C5H3Z6-F1
#
_cell.length_a   1.000
_cell.length_b   1.000
_cell.length_c   1.000
_cell.angle_alpha   90.00
_cell.angle_beta   90.00
_cell.angle_gamma   90.00
#
_symmetry.space_group_name_H-M   'P 1'
#
loop_
_entity.id
_entity.type
_entity.pdbx_description
1 polymer ?
#
loop_
_entity_poly.entity_id
_entity_poly.type
_entity_poly.pdbx_seq_one_letter_code
_entity_poly.pdbx_strand_id
1 'polypeptide(L)'
;FFAAGFETSSLTMSHAMYELALNPDIQDKLREEVNATYAANDGKLSYNGINSMTYLDKIFKETLRKYPPASTIQRKAANDSIFTGTKIFIPKGTLIKIPIGALHYDPKYYLNPGKFDPERFDKNAAKSINQMSYLPFSAGP
;
A
#
# COMPACT_ATOMS: atom_id res chain seq x y z
N PHE A 1 2.42 -19.75 -6.68
CA PHE A 1 3.11 -18.52 -7.13
C PHE A 1 2.26 -17.74 -8.13
N PHE A 2 1.86 -18.34 -9.27
CA PHE A 2 1.08 -17.64 -10.30
C PHE A 2 -0.22 -17.00 -9.82
N ALA A 3 -1.13 -17.76 -9.20
CA ALA A 3 -2.43 -17.23 -8.76
C ALA A 3 -2.28 -16.06 -7.76
N ALA A 4 -1.42 -16.22 -6.75
CA ALA A 4 -1.16 -15.19 -5.75
C ALA A 4 -0.58 -13.90 -6.37
N GLY A 5 0.37 -14.02 -7.32
CA GLY A 5 0.90 -12.86 -8.03
C GLY A 5 -0.12 -12.24 -8.99
N PHE A 6 -0.90 -13.06 -9.69
CA PHE A 6 -1.88 -12.60 -10.66
C PHE A 6 -3.03 -11.83 -10.00
N GLU A 7 -3.68 -12.40 -8.98
CA GLU A 7 -4.83 -11.79 -8.32
C GLU A 7 -4.45 -10.47 -7.63
N THR A 8 -3.36 -10.46 -6.86
CA THR A 8 -2.95 -9.24 -6.14
C THR A 8 -2.51 -8.12 -7.08
N SER A 9 -1.73 -8.43 -8.12
CA SER A 9 -1.30 -7.43 -9.10
C SER A 9 -2.46 -6.93 -9.97
N SER A 10 -3.35 -7.81 -10.44
CA SER A 10 -4.49 -7.42 -11.28
C SER A 10 -5.48 -6.52 -10.53
N LEU A 11 -5.79 -6.83 -9.26
CA LEU A 11 -6.61 -5.95 -8.41
C LEU A 11 -5.97 -4.59 -8.22
N THR A 12 -4.67 -4.56 -7.89
CA THR A 12 -3.93 -3.31 -7.68
C THR A 12 -3.93 -2.45 -8.94
N MET A 13 -3.62 -3.04 -10.11
CA MET A 13 -3.62 -2.30 -11.38
C MET A 13 -5.03 -1.79 -11.72
N SER A 14 -6.06 -2.59 -11.52
CA SER A 14 -7.45 -2.20 -11.81
C SER A 14 -7.89 -1.02 -10.95
N HIS A 15 -7.59 -1.04 -9.65
CA HIS A 15 -7.89 0.06 -8.74
C HIS A 15 -7.07 1.32 -9.02
N ALA A 16 -5.79 1.18 -9.36
CA ALA A 16 -4.96 2.32 -9.77
C ALA A 16 -5.56 3.00 -11.02
N MET A 17 -5.95 2.23 -12.03
CA MET A 17 -6.58 2.76 -13.25
C MET A 17 -7.93 3.40 -12.97
N TYR A 18 -8.74 2.82 -12.06
CA TYR A 18 -10.00 3.40 -11.61
C TYR A 18 -9.80 4.78 -10.95
N GLU A 19 -8.83 4.89 -10.03
CA GLU A 19 -8.54 6.16 -9.35
C GLU A 19 -7.98 7.20 -10.31
N LEU A 20 -7.11 6.82 -11.25
CA LEU A 20 -6.62 7.73 -12.28
C LEU A 20 -7.74 8.23 -13.19
N ALA A 21 -8.74 7.39 -13.50
CA ALA A 21 -9.89 7.81 -14.30
C ALA A 21 -10.81 8.80 -13.55
N LEU A 22 -10.91 8.67 -12.22
CA LEU A 22 -11.70 9.59 -11.38
C LEU A 22 -10.97 10.89 -11.03
N ASN A 23 -9.65 10.93 -11.16
CA ASN A 23 -8.82 12.08 -10.76
C ASN A 23 -7.93 12.55 -11.93
N PRO A 24 -8.49 13.29 -12.91
CA PRO A 24 -7.75 13.75 -14.09
C PRO A 24 -6.47 14.52 -13.78
N ASP A 25 -6.47 15.39 -12.77
CA ASP A 25 -5.28 16.15 -12.37
C ASP A 25 -4.13 15.24 -11.91
N ILE A 26 -4.45 14.15 -11.20
CA ILE A 26 -3.48 13.14 -10.76
C ILE A 26 -2.98 12.34 -11.98
N GLN A 27 -3.88 12.00 -12.90
CA GLN A 27 -3.52 11.31 -14.14
C GLN A 27 -2.59 12.14 -15.01
N ASP A 28 -2.87 13.43 -15.18
CA ASP A 28 -2.06 14.34 -16.00
C ASP A 28 -0.68 14.52 -15.39
N LYS A 29 -0.59 14.70 -14.07
CA LYS A 29 0.70 14.75 -13.36
C LYS A 29 1.51 13.47 -13.50
N LEU A 30 0.88 12.30 -13.45
CA LEU A 30 1.57 11.03 -13.71
C LEU A 30 2.02 10.92 -15.16
N ARG A 31 1.18 11.34 -16.11
CA ARG A 31 1.51 11.33 -17.54
C ARG A 31 2.71 12.23 -17.85
N GLU A 32 2.81 13.40 -17.20
CA GLU A 32 3.97 14.27 -17.29
C GLU A 32 5.26 13.56 -16.85
N GLU A 33 5.25 12.89 -15.69
CA GLU A 33 6.42 12.13 -15.19
C GLU A 33 6.81 10.98 -16.15
N VAL A 34 5.81 10.25 -16.67
CA VAL A 34 6.03 9.16 -17.62
C VAL A 34 6.65 9.68 -18.92
N ASN A 35 6.11 10.77 -19.48
CA ASN A 35 6.60 11.35 -20.72
C ASN A 35 8.01 11.94 -20.56
N ALA A 36 8.29 12.64 -19.46
CA ALA A 36 9.61 13.16 -19.16
C ALA A 36 10.65 12.04 -19.04
N THR A 37 10.30 10.96 -18.34
CA THR A 37 11.18 9.81 -18.18
C THR A 37 11.39 9.08 -19.51
N TYR A 38 10.35 8.94 -20.34
CA TYR A 38 10.43 8.32 -21.66
C TYR A 38 11.36 9.11 -22.59
N ALA A 39 11.24 10.45 -22.61
CA ALA A 39 12.12 11.32 -23.38
C ALA A 39 13.58 11.25 -22.90
N ALA A 40 13.81 11.22 -21.59
CA ALA A 40 15.15 11.11 -21.00
C ALA A 40 15.84 9.76 -21.25
N ASN A 41 15.09 8.73 -21.64
CA ASN A 41 15.59 7.37 -21.93
C ASN A 41 15.54 7.05 -23.44
N ASP A 42 15.76 8.04 -24.31
CA ASP A 42 15.79 7.87 -25.77
C ASP A 42 14.52 7.22 -26.35
N GLY A 43 13.36 7.54 -25.79
CA GLY A 43 12.09 6.97 -26.21
C GLY A 43 11.95 5.48 -25.86
N LYS A 44 12.54 5.04 -24.74
CA LYS A 44 12.42 3.66 -24.26
C LYS A 44 12.00 3.63 -22.79
N LEU A 45 11.16 2.66 -22.45
CA LEU A 45 10.90 2.30 -21.07
C LEU A 45 11.98 1.33 -20.61
N SER A 46 12.87 1.83 -19.74
CA SER A 46 13.90 1.01 -19.10
C SER A 46 13.50 0.70 -17.65
N TYR A 47 14.00 -0.41 -17.11
CA TYR A 47 13.78 -0.75 -15.69
C TYR A 47 14.21 0.39 -14.76
N ASN A 48 15.39 0.97 -15.02
CA ASN A 48 15.92 2.08 -14.23
C ASN A 48 15.07 3.35 -14.37
N GLY A 49 14.56 3.64 -15.57
CA GLY A 49 13.66 4.77 -15.80
C GLY A 49 12.34 4.61 -15.04
N ILE A 50 11.71 3.44 -15.10
CA ILE A 50 10.50 3.17 -14.32
C ILE A 50 10.78 3.30 -12.82
N ASN A 51 11.91 2.75 -12.35
CA ASN A 51 12.28 2.81 -10.93
C ASN A 51 12.63 4.23 -10.44
N SER A 52 12.86 5.19 -11.34
CA SER A 52 13.05 6.60 -10.98
C SER A 52 11.75 7.41 -10.92
N MET A 53 10.62 6.85 -11.37
CA MET A 53 9.31 7.52 -11.37
C MET A 53 8.73 7.58 -9.95
N THR A 54 9.02 8.67 -9.25
CA THR A 54 8.61 8.85 -7.84
C THR A 54 7.11 9.04 -7.67
N TYR A 55 6.44 9.68 -8.61
CA TYR A 55 5.00 9.89 -8.54
C TYR A 55 4.25 8.59 -8.84
N LEU A 56 4.73 7.79 -9.80
CA LEU A 56 4.22 6.43 -10.04
C LEU A 56 4.28 5.57 -8.77
N ASP A 57 5.39 5.60 -8.03
CA ASP A 57 5.54 4.88 -6.75
C ASP A 57 4.51 5.36 -5.71
N LYS A 58 4.25 6.67 -5.61
CA LYS A 58 3.19 7.20 -4.73
C LYS A 58 1.80 6.70 -5.12
N ILE A 59 1.49 6.62 -6.41
CA ILE A 59 0.21 6.09 -6.92
C ILE A 59 0.03 4.65 -6.47
N PHE A 60 1.06 3.80 -6.64
CA PHE A 60 0.99 2.41 -6.19
C PHE A 60 0.83 2.31 -4.67
N LYS A 61 1.56 3.10 -3.90
CA LYS A 61 1.45 3.11 -2.44
C LYS A 61 0.07 3.51 -1.96
N GLU A 62 -0.51 4.57 -2.53
CA GLU A 62 -1.86 5.02 -2.17
C GLU A 62 -2.93 4.05 -2.65
N THR A 63 -2.72 3.39 -3.79
CA THR A 63 -3.61 2.32 -4.26
C THR A 63 -3.60 1.15 -3.29
N LEU A 64 -2.42 0.69 -2.86
CA LEU A 64 -2.28 -0.41 -1.91
C LEU A 64 -2.79 -0.06 -0.50
N ARG A 65 -2.76 1.21 -0.11
CA ARG A 65 -3.40 1.69 1.12
C ARG A 65 -4.92 1.68 0.99
N LYS A 66 -5.47 2.28 -0.07
CA LYS A 66 -6.93 2.44 -0.22
C LYS A 66 -7.62 1.12 -0.62
N TYR A 67 -6.92 0.24 -1.32
CA TYR A 67 -7.44 -1.02 -1.83
C TYR A 67 -6.46 -2.17 -1.54
N PRO A 68 -6.25 -2.54 -0.26
CA PRO A 68 -5.33 -3.61 0.07
C PRO A 68 -5.86 -4.95 -0.46
N PRO A 69 -5.09 -5.69 -1.29
CA PRO A 69 -5.54 -6.98 -1.81
C PRO A 69 -5.89 -8.00 -0.72
N ALA A 70 -5.23 -7.90 0.44
CA ALA A 70 -5.57 -8.64 1.65
C ALA A 70 -6.02 -7.67 2.76
N SER A 71 -7.32 -7.68 3.08
CA SER A 71 -7.89 -6.81 4.12
C SER A 71 -7.57 -7.25 5.54
N THR A 72 -7.18 -8.52 5.73
CA THR A 72 -6.75 -9.07 7.02
C THR A 72 -5.62 -10.09 6.84
N ILE A 73 -4.70 -10.14 7.79
CA ILE A 73 -3.78 -11.27 7.96
C ILE A 73 -4.06 -11.96 9.29
N GLN A 74 -3.71 -13.24 9.38
CA GLN A 74 -3.98 -14.05 10.57
C GLN A 74 -2.78 -14.87 11.00
N ARG A 75 -2.71 -15.13 12.30
CA ARG A 75 -1.80 -16.08 12.94
C ARG A 75 -2.58 -16.91 13.95
N LYS A 76 -2.16 -18.16 14.17
CA LYS A 76 -2.70 -19.02 15.23
C LYS A 76 -1.65 -19.16 16.31
N ALA A 77 -2.00 -18.87 17.56
CA ALA A 77 -1.09 -19.03 18.68
C ALA A 77 -0.65 -20.48 18.81
N ALA A 78 0.65 -20.75 18.68
CA ALA A 78 1.20 -22.10 18.78
C ALA A 78 1.26 -22.60 20.23
N ASN A 79 1.39 -21.68 21.19
CA ASN A 79 1.49 -21.92 22.63
C ASN A 79 0.72 -20.86 23.41
N ASP A 80 0.45 -21.14 24.67
CA ASP A 80 0.01 -20.15 25.65
C ASP A 80 1.09 -19.08 25.79
N SER A 81 0.71 -17.81 25.71
CA SER A 81 1.67 -16.70 25.77
C SER A 81 1.02 -15.43 26.29
N ILE A 82 1.84 -14.49 26.76
CA ILE A 82 1.39 -13.12 27.06
C ILE A 82 1.77 -12.26 25.86
N PHE A 83 0.82 -11.47 25.34
CA PHE A 83 1.10 -10.56 24.25
C PHE A 83 2.12 -9.51 24.68
N THR A 84 3.28 -9.49 24.03
CA THR A 84 4.43 -8.66 24.41
C THR A 84 4.05 -7.20 24.59
N GLY A 85 4.51 -6.59 25.68
CA GLY A 85 4.18 -5.20 26.02
C GLY A 85 2.80 -5.00 26.65
N THR A 86 2.06 -6.07 26.91
CA THR A 86 0.74 -6.01 27.58
C THR A 86 0.63 -7.08 28.67
N LYS A 87 -0.51 -7.12 29.36
CA LYS A 87 -0.89 -8.21 30.30
C LYS A 87 -1.90 -9.19 29.69
N ILE A 88 -2.14 -9.11 28.38
CA ILE A 88 -3.15 -9.92 27.70
C ILE A 88 -2.61 -11.34 27.53
N PHE A 89 -3.28 -12.31 28.15
CA PHE A 89 -3.00 -13.73 27.96
C PHE A 89 -3.66 -14.25 26.68
N ILE A 90 -2.89 -14.96 25.87
CA ILE A 90 -3.31 -15.57 24.61
C ILE A 90 -3.18 -17.09 24.77
N PRO A 91 -4.31 -17.81 24.90
CA PRO A 91 -4.31 -19.27 24.90
C PRO A 91 -3.81 -19.85 23.57
N LYS A 92 -3.18 -21.02 23.63
CA LYS A 92 -2.84 -21.85 22.49
C LYS A 92 -4.06 -22.08 21.62
N GLY A 93 -3.87 -21.97 20.32
CA GLY A 93 -4.91 -22.14 19.31
C GLY A 93 -5.75 -20.89 19.04
N THR A 94 -5.58 -19.81 19.78
CA THR A 94 -6.25 -18.53 19.52
C THR A 94 -5.88 -17.99 18.13
N LEU A 95 -6.88 -17.61 17.35
CA LEU A 95 -6.68 -16.91 16.08
C LEU A 95 -6.53 -15.41 16.34
N ILE A 96 -5.38 -14.86 15.96
CA ILE A 96 -5.07 -13.45 16.01
C ILE A 96 -5.24 -12.89 14.61
N LYS A 97 -6.11 -11.90 14.44
CA LYS A 97 -6.34 -11.22 13.16
C LYS A 97 -5.83 -9.79 13.24
N ILE A 98 -5.04 -9.38 12.25
CA ILE A 98 -4.59 -8.00 12.08
C ILE A 98 -5.43 -7.37 10.96
N PRO A 99 -6.25 -6.34 11.28
CA PRO A 99 -7.19 -5.78 10.32
C PRO A 99 -6.54 -4.69 9.47
N ILE A 100 -5.76 -5.10 8.45
CA ILE A 100 -5.03 -4.19 7.54
C ILE A 100 -5.96 -3.13 6.95
N GLY A 101 -7.11 -3.54 6.39
CA GLY A 101 -8.06 -2.61 5.79
C GLY A 101 -8.59 -1.57 6.79
N ALA A 102 -8.86 -1.97 8.04
CA ALA A 102 -9.31 -1.03 9.06
C ALA A 102 -8.19 -0.04 9.44
N LEU A 103 -6.95 -0.52 9.59
CA LEU A 103 -5.80 0.35 9.86
C LEU A 103 -5.56 1.35 8.74
N HIS A 104 -5.67 0.90 7.49
CA HIS A 104 -5.51 1.73 6.29
C HIS A 104 -6.60 2.80 6.14
N TYR A 105 -7.80 2.55 6.69
CA TYR A 105 -8.92 3.49 6.67
C TYR A 105 -9.13 4.26 7.98
N ASP A 106 -8.26 4.09 8.97
CA ASP A 106 -8.41 4.76 10.26
C ASP A 106 -7.98 6.23 10.16
N PRO A 107 -8.88 7.20 10.43
CA PRO A 107 -8.56 8.63 10.37
C PRO A 107 -7.50 9.05 11.40
N LYS A 108 -7.22 8.21 12.41
CA LYS A 108 -6.10 8.40 13.33
C LYS A 108 -4.74 8.35 12.63
N TYR A 109 -4.62 7.53 11.58
CA TYR A 109 -3.36 7.36 10.84
C TYR A 109 -3.38 8.08 9.48
N TYR A 110 -4.55 8.23 8.87
CA TYR A 110 -4.69 8.84 7.54
C TYR A 110 -5.80 9.88 7.52
N LEU A 111 -5.43 11.17 7.44
CA LEU A 111 -6.40 12.26 7.33
C LEU A 111 -7.28 12.09 6.08
N ASN A 112 -8.61 12.08 6.20
CA ASN A 112 -9.53 11.81 5.07
C ASN A 112 -9.23 10.48 4.35
N PRO A 113 -9.32 9.33 5.04
CA PRO A 113 -8.80 8.04 4.55
C PRO A 113 -9.50 7.54 3.27
N GLY A 114 -10.73 8.01 2.99
CA GLY A 114 -11.45 7.69 1.75
C GLY A 114 -10.99 8.47 0.52
N LYS A 115 -10.25 9.58 0.69
CA LYS A 115 -9.68 10.34 -0.42
C LYS A 115 -8.44 9.64 -0.94
N PHE A 116 -8.38 9.43 -2.26
CA PHE A 116 -7.16 9.00 -2.93
C PHE A 116 -6.20 10.18 -3.03
N ASP A 117 -5.12 10.13 -2.25
CA ASP A 117 -4.16 11.22 -2.14
C ASP A 117 -2.72 10.69 -2.20
N PRO A 118 -2.09 10.66 -3.39
CA PRO A 118 -0.72 10.20 -3.56
C PRO A 118 0.30 11.00 -2.74
N GLU A 119 0.00 12.26 -2.42
CA GLU A 119 0.95 13.13 -1.70
C GLU A 119 1.12 12.73 -0.22
N ARG A 120 0.28 11.82 0.31
CA ARG A 120 0.53 11.17 1.61
C ARG A 120 1.90 10.50 1.68
N PHE A 121 2.39 10.02 0.54
CA PHE A 121 3.67 9.33 0.43
C PHE A 121 4.81 10.24 -0.03
N ASP A 122 4.64 11.55 0.08
CA ASP A 122 5.77 12.48 0.01
C ASP A 122 6.83 12.15 1.06
N LYS A 123 8.11 12.38 0.74
CA LYS A 123 9.24 12.02 1.63
C LYS A 123 9.09 12.55 3.06
N ASN A 124 8.47 13.71 3.24
CA ASN A 124 8.24 14.32 4.55
C ASN A 124 6.95 13.81 5.20
N ALA A 125 5.86 13.66 4.44
CA ALA A 125 4.59 13.13 4.94
C ALA A 125 4.71 11.65 5.33
N ALA A 126 5.41 10.84 4.54
CA ALA A 126 5.62 9.42 4.77
C ALA A 126 6.32 9.10 6.10
N LYS A 127 7.17 10.00 6.61
CA LYS A 127 7.83 9.85 7.93
C LYS A 127 6.85 9.89 9.09
N SER A 128 5.69 10.53 8.90
CA SER A 128 4.64 10.62 9.92
C SER A 128 3.73 9.39 9.95
N ILE A 129 3.75 8.56 8.90
CA ILE A 129 2.94 7.33 8.84
C ILE A 129 3.53 6.33 9.82
N ASN A 130 2.71 5.88 10.78
CA ASN A 130 3.09 4.82 11.69
C ASN A 130 3.39 3.55 10.86
N GLN A 131 4.60 2.99 10.99
CA GLN A 131 5.04 1.84 10.20
C GLN A 131 4.09 0.63 10.30
N MET A 132 3.45 0.44 11.47
CA MET A 132 2.49 -0.65 11.69
C MET A 132 1.07 -0.32 11.22
N SER A 133 0.85 0.87 10.65
CA SER A 133 -0.41 1.28 10.04
C SER A 133 -0.39 1.21 8.51
N TYR A 134 0.74 0.94 7.86
CA TYR A 134 0.84 0.72 6.41
C TYR A 134 1.43 -0.68 6.13
N LEU A 135 0.55 -1.69 6.05
CA LEU A 135 0.94 -3.10 5.93
C LEU A 135 0.47 -3.77 4.61
N PRO A 136 0.71 -3.19 3.41
CA PRO A 136 0.25 -3.79 2.14
C PRO A 136 0.90 -5.16 1.85
N PHE A 137 2.08 -5.41 2.42
CA PHE A 137 2.82 -6.67 2.29
C PHE A 137 3.08 -7.33 3.64
N SER A 138 2.29 -7.00 4.67
CA SER A 138 2.50 -7.42 6.06
C SER A 138 3.89 -7.03 6.63
N ALA A 139 4.26 -7.58 7.80
CA ALA A 139 5.56 -7.38 8.42
C ALA A 139 5.98 -8.65 9.18
N GLY A 140 7.27 -8.97 9.14
CA GLY A 140 7.83 -10.17 9.78
C GLY A 140 7.57 -11.48 9.01
N PRO A 141 8.06 -12.61 9.55
CA PRO A 141 7.92 -13.94 8.93
C PRO A 141 6.53 -14.60 9.10
#